data_AF-A0A4T0VY43-F1
#
_entry.id   AF-A0A4T0VY43-F1
#
_cell.length_a   1.000
_cell.length_b   1.000
_cell.length_c   1.000
_cell.angle_alpha   90.00
_cell.angle_beta   90.00
_cell.angle_gamma   90.00
#
_symmetry.space_group_name_H-M   'P 1'
#
loop_
_entity.id
_entity.type
_entity.pdbx_description
1 polymer ?
#
loop_
_entity_poly.entity_id
_entity_poly.type
_entity_poly.pdbx_seq_one_letter_code
_entity_poly.pdbx_strand_id
1 'polypeptide(L)' 'MFQSVVFDNEGRFVCLQSFLPPPPDPEVEAVFDLPEEEFLALSAKICKAEREEEEKPKPAPEPAPKPEPEPAPLDN' A
#
# COMPACT_ATOMS: atom_id res chain seq x y z
N MET A 1 22.56 -13.85 7.89
CA MET A 1 21.64 -14.85 8.48
C MET A 1 21.61 -14.61 9.98
N PHE A 2 20.44 -14.43 10.57
CA PHE A 2 20.30 -14.33 12.02
C PHE A 2 19.56 -15.57 12.52
N GLN A 3 20.04 -16.16 13.61
CA GLN A 3 19.32 -17.24 14.29
C GLN A 3 18.50 -16.61 15.41
N SER A 4 17.18 -16.64 15.27
CA SER A 4 16.26 -16.28 16.35
C SER A 4 15.80 -17.55 17.05
N VAL A 5 15.94 -17.54 18.38
CA VAL A 5 15.35 -18.55 19.23
C VAL A 5 13.89 -18.21 19.44
N VAL A 6 13.01 -19.13 19.06
CA VAL A 6 11.59 -19.09 19.43
C VAL A 6 11.22 -20.39 20.11
N PHE A 7 10.25 -20.30 21.00
CA PHE A 7 9.61 -21.47 21.60
C PHE A 7 8.34 -21.76 20.81
N ASP A 8 8.16 -23.02 20.41
CA ASP A 8 6.88 -23.46 19.85
C ASP A 8 5.81 -23.55 20.96
N ASN A 9 4.55 -23.80 20.56
CA ASN A 9 3.44 -23.93 21.52
C ASN A 9 3.59 -25.12 22.49
N GLU A 10 4.55 -26.03 22.24
CA GLU A 10 4.88 -27.16 23.11
C GLU A 10 6.11 -26.87 24.00
N GLY A 11 6.64 -25.64 23.98
CA GLY A 11 7.80 -25.23 24.76
C GLY A 11 9.13 -25.77 24.24
N ARG A 12 9.18 -26.25 23.00
CA ARG A 12 10.41 -26.74 22.36
C ARG A 12 11.17 -25.61 21.72
N PHE A 13 12.50 -25.73 21.79
CA PHE A 13 13.42 -24.80 21.16
C PHE A 13 13.47 -25.02 19.65
N VAL A 14 13.09 -24.01 18.88
CA VAL A 14 13.22 -24.02 17.42
C VAL A 14 14.09 -22.84 16.97
N CYS A 15 15.14 -23.16 16.21
CA CYS A 15 15.94 -22.16 15.52
C CYS A 15 15.25 -21.81 14.20
N LEU A 16 14.63 -20.63 14.14
CA LEU A 16 14.22 -20.09 12.86
C LEU A 16 15.47 -19.56 12.15
N GLN A 17 15.87 -20.27 11.10
CA GLN A 17 16.86 -19.78 10.15
C GLN A 17 16.18 -18.72 9.28
N SER A 18 16.29 -17.46 9.71
CA SER A 18 15.81 -16.33 8.95
C SER A 18 16.90 -15.84 8.01
N PHE A 19 16.54 -15.71 6.74
CA PHE A 19 17.33 -14.95 5.79
C PHE A 19 17.26 -13.47 6.18
N LEU A 20 18.39 -12.77 6.05
CA LEU A 20 18.34 -11.32 6.16
C LEU A 20 17.44 -10.81 5.02
N PRO A 21 16.66 -9.74 5.24
CA PRO A 21 16.02 -9.07 4.11
C PRO A 21 17.12 -8.78 3.07
N PRO A 22 16.79 -8.86 1.77
CA PRO A 22 17.75 -8.46 0.75
C PRO A 22 18.22 -7.04 1.05
N PRO A 23 19.48 -6.71 0.72
CA PRO A 23 19.93 -5.33 0.81
C PRO A 23 18.97 -4.44 0.02
N PRO A 24 18.79 -3.17 0.43
CA PRO A 24 18.00 -2.24 -0.36
C PRO A 24 18.58 -2.13 -1.77
N ASP A 25 17.71 -1.80 -2.73
CA ASP A 25 18.18 -1.55 -4.10
C ASP A 25 19.15 -0.36 -4.10
N PRO A 26 20.33 -0.44 -4.73
CA PRO A 26 21.28 0.68 -4.80
C PRO A 26 20.67 1.96 -5.39
N GLU A 27 19.68 1.84 -6.28
CA GLU A 27 18.97 3.00 -6.81
C GLU A 27 18.09 3.68 -5.75
N VAL A 28 17.56 2.90 -4.79
CA VAL A 28 16.77 3.40 -3.67
C VAL A 28 17.68 4.00 -2.60
N GLU A 29 18.85 3.40 -2.33
CA GLU A 29 19.84 3.98 -1.41
C GLU A 29 20.33 5.35 -1.90
N ALA A 30 20.55 5.50 -3.20
CA ALA A 30 21.00 6.76 -3.80
C ALA A 30 20.02 7.93 -3.60
N VAL A 31 18.72 7.66 -3.38
CA VAL A 31 17.72 8.70 -3.07
C VAL A 31 17.90 9.26 -1.65
N PHE A 32 18.38 8.42 -0.71
CA PHE A 32 18.64 8.84 0.67
C PHE A 32 19.99 9.56 0.83
N ASP A 33 20.88 9.43 -0.16
CA ASP A 33 22.14 10.17 -0.26
C ASP A 33 21.97 11.57 -0.87
N LEU A 34 20.78 11.90 -1.37
CA LEU A 34 20.50 13.24 -1.89
C LEU A 34 20.60 14.29 -0.77
N PRO A 35 21.13 15.48 -1.08
CA PRO A 35 21.07 16.59 -0.13
C PRO A 35 19.61 16.92 0.17
N GLU A 36 19.34 17.30 1.42
CA GLU A 36 17.98 17.55 1.94
C GLU A 36 17.17 18.50 1.04
N GLU A 37 17.82 19.49 0.44
CA GLU A 37 17.21 20.44 -0.49
C GLU A 37 16.67 19.77 -1.77
N GLU A 38 17.42 18.82 -2.35
CA GLU A 38 17.01 18.08 -3.55
C GLU A 38 15.88 17.10 -3.23
N PHE A 39 15.94 16.46 -2.06
CA PHE A 39 14.87 15.58 -1.59
C PHE A 39 13.55 16.34 -1.33
N LEU A 40 13.63 17.52 -0.71
CA LEU A 40 12.49 18.42 -0.51
C LEU A 40 11.91 18.92 -1.84
N ALA A 41 12.77 19.25 -2.82
CA ALA A 41 12.31 19.62 -4.15
C ALA A 41 11.62 18.46 -4.89
N LEU A 42 12.11 17.24 -4.73
CA LEU A 42 11.54 16.04 -5.35
C LEU A 42 10.18 15.67 -4.74
N SER A 43 10.08 15.66 -3.41
CA SER A 43 8.81 15.44 -2.70
C SER A 43 7.77 16.53 -3.01
N ALA A 44 8.18 17.80 -3.10
CA ALA A 44 7.28 18.88 -3.49
C ALA A 44 6.74 18.73 -4.93
N LYS A 45 7.55 18.17 -5.85
CA LYS A 45 7.10 17.86 -7.23
C LYS A 45 6.09 16.72 -7.24
N ILE A 46 6.33 15.66 -6.45
CA ILE A 46 5.40 14.52 -6.34
C ILE A 46 4.06 14.99 -5.75
N CYS A 47 4.07 15.71 -4.63
CA CYS A 47 2.84 16.22 -4.02
C CYS A 47 2.05 17.16 -4.95
N LYS A 48 2.73 17.96 -5.79
CA LYS A 48 2.08 18.80 -6.79
C LYS A 48 1.50 17.99 -7.95
N ALA A 49 2.22 16.97 -8.41
CA ALA A 49 1.75 16.07 -9.47
C ALA A 49 0.52 15.27 -9.01
N GLU A 50 0.52 14.74 -7.78
CA GLU A 50 -0.64 14.04 -7.21
C GLU A 50 -1.85 14.99 -7.06
N ARG A 51 -1.61 16.24 -6.66
CA ARG A 51 -2.67 17.25 -6.54
C ARG A 51 -3.27 17.66 -7.89
N GLU A 52 -2.48 17.69 -8.95
CA GLU A 52 -2.95 17.97 -10.31
C GLU A 52 -3.70 16.77 -10.91
N GLU A 53 -3.32 15.55 -10.53
CA GLU A 53 -4.04 14.33 -10.92
C GLU A 53 -5.40 14.18 -10.18
N GLU A 54 -5.49 14.62 -8.92
CA GLU A 54 -6.73 14.67 -8.14
C GLU A 54 -7.70 15.79 -8.61
N GLU A 55 -7.20 16.81 -9.31
CA GLU A 55 -7.99 17.91 -9.90
C GLU A 55 -8.51 17.58 -11.32
N LYS A 56 -8.49 16.30 -11.75
CA LYS A 56 -9.45 15.88 -12.78
C LYS A 56 -10.83 15.79 -12.12
N PRO A 57 -11.87 16.50 -12.62
CA PRO A 57 -13.20 16.32 -12.09
C PRO A 57 -13.56 14.84 -12.20
N LYS A 58 -13.89 14.19 -11.08
CA LYS A 58 -14.65 12.94 -11.11
C LYS A 58 -15.82 13.18 -12.08
N PRO A 59 -16.02 12.33 -13.11
CA PRO A 59 -17.28 12.33 -13.84
C PRO A 59 -18.40 12.30 -12.80
N ALA A 60 -19.39 13.18 -12.97
CA ALA A 60 -20.55 13.25 -12.08
C ALA A 60 -21.06 11.83 -11.81
N PRO A 61 -21.41 11.48 -10.55
CA PRO A 61 -22.01 10.17 -10.28
C PRO A 61 -23.21 10.01 -11.20
N GLU A 62 -23.21 8.95 -12.01
CA GLU A 62 -24.36 8.61 -12.86
C GLU A 62 -25.62 8.58 -11.97
N PRO A 63 -26.76 9.12 -12.46
CA PRO A 63 -28.00 9.10 -11.70
C PRO A 63 -28.35 7.63 -11.40
N ALA A 64 -28.53 7.34 -10.11
CA ALA A 64 -28.87 6.02 -9.61
C ALA A 64 -29.99 5.37 -10.46
N PRO A 65 -29.83 4.13 -10.93
CA PRO A 65 -30.91 3.43 -11.59
C PRO A 65 -32.10 3.34 -10.63
N LYS A 66 -33.28 3.74 -11.11
CA LYS A 66 -34.54 3.62 -10.38
C LYS A 66 -34.67 2.19 -9.85
N PRO A 67 -35.10 1.99 -8.58
CA PRO A 67 -35.37 0.66 -8.08
C PRO A 67 -36.46 0.01 -8.96
N GLU A 68 -36.13 -1.14 -9.55
CA GLU A 68 -37.12 -2.04 -10.15
C GLU A 68 -38.14 -2.45 -9.08
N PRO A 69 -39.44 -2.51 -9.41
CA PRO A 69 -40.45 -2.97 -8.47
C PRO A 69 -40.26 -4.47 -8.22
N GLU A 70 -40.22 -4.85 -6.94
CA GLU A 70 -40.27 -6.25 -6.49
C GLU A 70 -41.43 -7.00 -7.17
N PRO A 71 -41.20 -8.21 -7.71
CA PRO A 71 -42.31 -9.07 -8.11
C PRO A 71 -43.02 -9.59 -6.86
N ALA A 72 -44.34 -9.47 -6.87
CA ALA A 72 -45.26 -9.92 -5.83
C ALA A 72 -45.04 -11.40 -5.43
N PRO A 73 -45.35 -11.77 -4.17
CA PRO A 73 -45.22 -13.14 -3.71
C PRO A 73 -46.14 -14.06 -4.52
N LEU A 74 -45.55 -15.12 -5.08
CA LEU A 74 -46.29 -16.25 -5.62
C LEU A 74 -46.82 -17.09 -4.44
N ASP A 75 -48.13 -17.08 -4.33
CA ASP A 75 -49.04 -17.91 -3.55
C ASP A 75 -48.58 -19.39 -3.44
N ASN A 76 -48.65 -19.96 -2.23
CA ASN A 76 -48.91 -21.38 -1.95
C ASN A 76 -49.59 -21.52 -0.60
#